data_AF-A0A2N1JRG7-F1
#
_entry.id   AF-A0A2N1JRG7-F1
#
_cell.length_a   1.000
_cell.length_b   1.000
_cell.length_c   1.000
_cell.angle_alpha   90.00
_cell.angle_beta   90.00
_cell.angle_gamma   90.00
#
_symmetry.space_group_name_H-M   'P 1'
#
loop_
_entity.id
_entity.type
_entity.pdbx_description
1 polymer ?
#
loop_
_entity_poly.entity_id
_entity_poly.type
_entity_poly.pdbx_seq_one_letter_code
_entity_poly.pdbx_strand_id
1 'polypeptide(L)'
;MEGFFLTLCLLAFSFILKVFINKKPKVMDILKAISELPIDIMFTSIAFIISYRIAQVAKWINENKKITDGIDMNMHFIYLIIYLIFSVIVIILWTKSVYYLKKEIWKTSIILIIISYLISFSALIFALVKLNGVV
;
A
#
# COMPACT_ATOMS: atom_id res chain seq x y z
N MET A 1 -13.92 10.33 -5.79
CA MET A 1 -13.13 11.05 -4.76
C MET A 1 -13.35 10.49 -3.35
N GLU A 2 -14.55 10.04 -3.00
CA GLU A 2 -14.90 9.58 -1.64
C GLU A 2 -14.02 8.41 -1.13
N GLY A 3 -13.74 7.40 -1.98
CA GLY A 3 -12.88 6.26 -1.60
C GLY A 3 -11.43 6.65 -1.26
N PHE A 4 -10.89 7.70 -1.89
CA PHE A 4 -9.55 8.20 -1.58
C PHE A 4 -9.49 8.82 -0.19
N PHE A 5 -10.51 9.62 0.16
CA PHE A 5 -10.59 10.27 1.46
C PHE A 5 -10.74 9.26 2.59
N LEU A 6 -11.56 8.22 2.39
CA LEU A 6 -11.70 7.11 3.33
C LEU A 6 -10.36 6.38 3.55
N THR A 7 -9.62 6.13 2.48
CA THR A 7 -8.29 5.48 2.54
C THR A 7 -7.31 6.30 3.37
N LEU A 8 -7.25 7.62 3.13
CA LEU A 8 -6.41 8.53 3.91
C LEU A 8 -6.83 8.55 5.39
N CYS A 9 -8.13 8.56 5.68
CA CYS A 9 -8.63 8.49 7.05
C CYS A 9 -8.20 7.19 7.73
N LEU A 10 -8.32 6.04 7.06
CA LEU A 10 -7.90 4.74 7.59
C LEU A 10 -6.40 4.68 7.87
N LEU A 11 -5.58 5.21 6.97
CA LEU A 11 -4.12 5.30 7.17
C LEU A 11 -3.77 6.23 8.34
N ALA A 12 -4.45 7.37 8.46
CA ALA A 12 -4.28 8.28 9.58
C ALA A 12 -4.67 7.63 10.91
N PHE A 13 -5.80 6.90 10.95
CA PHE A 13 -6.22 6.15 12.14
C PHE A 13 -5.26 5.02 12.49
N SER A 14 -4.75 4.26 11.50
CA SER A 14 -3.70 3.24 11.72
C SER A 14 -2.47 3.85 12.39
N PHE A 15 -2.00 4.99 11.89
CA PHE A 15 -0.88 5.71 12.46
C PHE A 15 -1.13 6.19 13.89
N ILE A 16 -2.28 6.83 14.14
CA ILE A 16 -2.66 7.30 15.47
C ILE A 16 -2.72 6.13 16.47
N LEU A 17 -3.37 5.03 16.09
CA LEU A 17 -3.43 3.82 16.92
C LEU A 17 -2.02 3.33 17.29
N LYS A 18 -1.10 3.26 16.32
CA LYS A 18 0.28 2.82 16.56
C LYS A 18 1.05 3.72 17.52
N VAL A 19 0.90 5.05 17.39
CA VAL A 19 1.59 6.01 18.27
C VAL A 19 1.01 6.00 19.68
N PHE A 20 -0.32 5.91 19.82
CA PHE A 20 -1.01 6.06 21.10
C PHE A 20 -1.28 4.75 21.86
N ILE A 21 -0.87 3.58 21.32
CA ILE A 21 -0.84 2.32 22.08
C ILE A 21 0.01 2.46 23.36
N ASN A 22 1.10 3.22 23.30
CA ASN A 22 1.92 3.54 24.47
C ASN A 22 1.45 4.85 25.10
N LYS A 23 0.99 4.81 26.35
CA LYS A 23 0.50 5.99 27.12
C LYS A 23 1.52 7.14 27.25
N LYS A 24 2.81 6.88 27.00
CA LYS A 24 3.91 7.87 26.97
C LYS A 24 4.83 7.55 25.79
N PRO A 25 4.49 7.96 24.56
CA PRO A 25 5.29 7.62 23.39
C PRO A 25 6.65 8.33 23.45
N LYS A 26 7.73 7.59 23.23
CA LYS A 26 9.06 8.19 23.04
C LYS A 26 9.18 8.64 21.58
N VAL A 27 10.08 9.59 21.31
CA VAL A 27 10.36 10.07 19.94
C VAL A 27 10.73 8.90 19.01
N MET A 28 11.44 7.90 19.53
CA MET A 28 11.80 6.68 18.79
C MET A 28 10.57 5.85 18.39
N ASP A 29 9.51 5.82 19.20
CA ASP A 29 8.28 5.09 18.90
C ASP A 29 7.51 5.78 17.75
N ILE A 30 7.51 7.13 17.75
CA ILE A 30 6.91 7.93 16.69
C ILE A 30 7.66 7.70 15.37
N LEU A 31 8.99 7.75 15.38
CA LEU A 31 9.81 7.50 14.19
C LEU A 31 9.62 6.09 13.64
N LYS A 32 9.51 5.10 14.52
CA LYS A 32 9.19 3.73 14.12
C LYS A 32 7.82 3.65 13.45
N ALA A 33 6.79 4.26 14.04
CA ALA A 33 5.44 4.32 13.45
C ALA A 33 5.46 5.04 12.07
N ILE A 34 6.22 6.12 11.92
CA ILE A 34 6.38 6.82 10.63
C ILE A 34 7.08 5.93 9.60
N SER A 35 8.10 5.17 10.00
CA SER A 35 8.79 4.25 9.10
C SER A 35 7.94 3.05 8.68
N GLU A 36 6.93 2.67 9.47
CA GLU A 36 6.02 1.54 9.19
C GLU A 36 4.88 1.91 8.23
N LEU A 37 4.49 3.19 8.16
CA LEU A 37 3.41 3.69 7.29
C LEU A 37 3.51 3.27 5.80
N PRO A 38 4.69 3.26 5.15
CA PRO A 38 4.83 2.74 3.78
C PRO A 38 4.31 1.30 3.62
N ILE A 39 4.51 0.44 4.62
CA ILE A 39 4.01 -0.93 4.59
C ILE A 39 2.49 -0.96 4.61
N ASP A 40 1.87 -0.16 5.49
CA ASP A 40 0.41 -0.05 5.58
C ASP A 40 -0.19 0.44 4.24
N ILE A 41 0.44 1.46 3.63
CA ILE A 41 0.05 1.98 2.30
C ILE A 41 0.15 0.87 1.25
N MET A 42 1.22 0.08 1.27
CA MET A 42 1.44 -0.99 0.30
C MET A 42 0.41 -2.12 0.45
N PHE A 43 0.10 -2.55 1.67
CA PHE A 43 -0.95 -3.54 1.92
C PHE A 43 -2.32 -3.03 1.49
N THR A 44 -2.61 -1.76 1.76
CA THR A 44 -3.86 -1.12 1.31
C THR A 44 -3.96 -1.12 -0.22
N SER A 45 -2.85 -0.84 -0.90
CA SER A 45 -2.77 -0.89 -2.37
C SER A 45 -3.06 -2.28 -2.93
N ILE A 46 -2.50 -3.33 -2.29
CA ILE A 46 -2.77 -4.73 -2.66
C ILE A 46 -4.26 -5.06 -2.47
N ALA A 47 -4.85 -4.65 -1.35
CA ALA A 47 -6.28 -4.86 -1.08
C ALA A 47 -7.16 -4.22 -2.16
N PHE A 48 -6.80 -3.02 -2.66
CA PHE A 48 -7.53 -2.41 -3.78
C PHE A 48 -7.36 -3.14 -5.09
N ILE A 49 -6.17 -3.65 -5.42
CA ILE A 49 -5.97 -4.48 -6.62
C ILE A 49 -6.79 -5.78 -6.55
N ILE A 50 -6.85 -6.42 -5.37
CA ILE A 50 -7.69 -7.61 -5.14
C ILE A 50 -9.17 -7.26 -5.32
N SER A 51 -9.62 -6.15 -4.71
CA SER A 51 -11.00 -5.67 -4.83
C SER A 51 -11.38 -5.37 -6.29
N TYR A 52 -10.51 -4.69 -7.04
CA TYR A 52 -10.65 -4.44 -8.48
C TYR A 52 -10.82 -5.75 -9.27
N ARG A 53 -10.04 -6.80 -8.96
CA ARG A 53 -10.17 -8.10 -9.61
C ARG A 53 -11.52 -8.75 -9.32
N ILE A 54 -11.96 -8.74 -8.06
CA ILE A 54 -13.26 -9.32 -7.66
C ILE A 54 -14.41 -8.61 -8.37
N ALA A 55 -14.39 -7.26 -8.40
CA ALA A 55 -15.43 -6.47 -9.07
C ALA A 55 -15.52 -6.78 -10.57
N GLN A 56 -14.38 -6.93 -11.25
CA GLN A 56 -14.33 -7.28 -12.67
C GLN A 56 -14.82 -8.70 -12.96
N VAL A 57 -14.45 -9.67 -12.12
CA VAL A 57 -14.96 -11.05 -12.24
C VAL A 57 -16.47 -11.09 -11.99
N ALA A 58 -16.99 -10.35 -11.02
CA ALA A 58 -18.43 -10.28 -10.75
C ALA A 58 -19.21 -9.68 -11.92
N LYS A 59 -18.70 -8.60 -12.56
CA LYS A 59 -19.28 -8.03 -13.78
C LYS A 59 -19.29 -9.05 -14.93
N TRP A 60 -18.19 -9.78 -15.13
CA TRP A 60 -18.12 -10.83 -16.16
C TRP A 60 -19.16 -11.94 -15.96
N ILE A 61 -19.41 -12.37 -14.73
CA ILE A 61 -20.43 -13.39 -14.41
C ILE A 61 -21.85 -12.85 -14.67
N ASN A 62 -22.14 -11.62 -14.27
CA ASN A 62 -23.49 -11.03 -14.42
C ASN A 62 -23.87 -10.68 -15.87
N GLU A 63 -22.91 -10.33 -16.74
CA GLU A 63 -23.19 -9.86 -18.10
C GLU A 63 -23.10 -10.94 -19.20
N ASN A 64 -22.87 -12.20 -18.85
CA ASN A 64 -23.12 -13.41 -19.66
C ASN A 64 -22.83 -13.31 -21.19
N LYS A 65 -21.56 -13.00 -21.55
CA LYS A 65 -20.98 -12.81 -22.91
C LYS A 65 -21.10 -11.40 -23.51
N LYS A 66 -20.05 -10.60 -23.33
CA LYS A 66 -19.24 -9.95 -24.40
C LYS A 66 -18.15 -9.09 -23.74
N ILE A 67 -17.17 -9.74 -23.14
CA ILE A 67 -15.86 -9.09 -22.96
C ILE A 67 -14.96 -9.66 -24.04
N THR A 68 -15.35 -9.42 -25.29
CA THR A 68 -14.56 -9.81 -26.46
C THR A 68 -13.48 -8.80 -26.81
N ASP A 69 -13.35 -7.69 -26.09
CA ASP A 69 -12.25 -6.75 -26.29
C ASP A 69 -11.70 -6.24 -24.95
N GLY A 70 -10.64 -6.89 -24.43
CA GLY A 70 -9.65 -6.18 -23.60
C GLY A 70 -9.49 -6.55 -22.12
N ILE A 71 -10.30 -7.43 -21.51
CA ILE A 71 -10.01 -7.91 -20.14
C ILE A 71 -9.20 -9.19 -20.23
N ASP A 72 -7.90 -9.01 -20.42
CA ASP A 72 -6.94 -10.09 -20.29
C ASP A 72 -6.83 -10.45 -18.80
N MET A 73 -7.58 -11.45 -18.33
CA MET A 73 -7.56 -11.87 -16.92
C MET A 73 -6.15 -12.21 -16.43
N ASN A 74 -5.26 -12.58 -17.35
CA ASN A 74 -3.84 -12.81 -17.10
C ASN A 74 -3.10 -11.52 -16.71
N MET A 75 -3.41 -10.39 -17.35
CA MET A 75 -2.83 -9.08 -16.98
C MET A 75 -3.17 -8.69 -15.54
N HIS A 76 -4.37 -9.01 -15.07
CA HIS A 76 -4.80 -8.72 -13.69
C HIS A 76 -4.00 -9.55 -12.67
N PHE A 77 -3.70 -10.80 -13.00
CA PHE A 77 -2.85 -11.66 -12.17
C PHE A 77 -1.40 -11.17 -12.14
N ILE A 78 -0.88 -10.71 -13.28
CA ILE A 78 0.46 -10.10 -13.37
C ILE A 78 0.54 -8.86 -12.47
N TYR A 79 -0.46 -7.98 -12.48
CA TYR A 79 -0.48 -6.82 -11.57
C TYR A 79 -0.45 -7.24 -10.10
N LEU A 80 -1.23 -8.25 -9.71
CA LEU A 80 -1.22 -8.75 -8.32
C LEU A 80 0.18 -9.26 -7.92
N ILE A 81 0.84 -10.03 -8.80
CA ILE A 81 2.20 -10.53 -8.55
C ILE A 81 3.19 -9.36 -8.41
N ILE A 82 3.11 -8.36 -9.29
CA ILE A 82 3.99 -7.18 -9.23
C ILE A 82 3.82 -6.45 -7.89
N TYR A 83 2.59 -6.26 -7.42
CA TYR A 83 2.33 -5.61 -6.14
C TYR A 83 2.82 -6.45 -4.96
N LEU A 84 2.72 -7.79 -5.02
CA LEU A 84 3.31 -8.67 -4.02
C LEU A 84 4.84 -8.54 -3.99
N ILE A 85 5.50 -8.49 -5.14
CA ILE A 85 6.95 -8.28 -5.23
C ILE A 85 7.34 -6.93 -4.61
N PHE A 86 6.63 -5.85 -4.98
CA PHE A 86 6.86 -4.53 -4.38
C PHE A 86 6.63 -4.53 -2.86
N SER A 87 5.67 -5.30 -2.36
CA SER A 87 5.43 -5.42 -0.92
C SER A 87 6.62 -6.04 -0.19
N VAL A 88 7.22 -7.08 -0.76
CA VAL A 88 8.43 -7.70 -0.22
C VAL A 88 9.59 -6.70 -0.23
N ILE A 89 9.75 -5.94 -1.32
CA ILE A 89 10.78 -4.90 -1.42
C ILE A 89 10.59 -3.84 -0.32
N VAL A 90 9.37 -3.32 -0.16
CA VAL A 90 9.05 -2.32 0.88
C VAL A 90 9.30 -2.86 2.28
N ILE A 91 8.95 -4.11 2.57
CA ILE A 91 9.23 -4.76 3.87
C ILE A 91 10.74 -4.86 4.12
N ILE A 92 11.54 -5.23 3.11
CA ILE A 92 13.00 -5.30 3.23
C ILE A 92 13.60 -3.92 3.47
N LEU A 93 13.16 -2.90 2.72
CA LEU A 93 13.60 -1.52 2.89
C LEU A 93 13.26 -0.99 4.28
N TRP A 94 12.04 -1.24 4.75
CA TRP A 94 11.62 -0.90 6.09
C TRP A 94 12.47 -1.59 7.16
N THR A 95 12.65 -2.92 7.06
CA THR A 95 13.45 -3.69 8.03
C THR A 95 14.87 -3.13 8.14
N LYS A 96 15.49 -2.82 6.99
CA LYS A 96 16.80 -2.15 6.95
C LYS A 96 16.74 -0.75 7.56
N SER A 97 15.70 0.04 7.25
CA SER A 97 15.56 1.40 7.78
C SER A 97 15.48 1.43 9.31
N VAL A 98 14.72 0.51 9.92
CA VAL A 98 14.60 0.36 11.37
C VAL A 98 15.92 -0.09 11.99
N TYR A 99 16.64 -1.01 11.32
CA TYR A 99 17.96 -1.43 11.76
C TYR A 99 18.97 -0.27 11.77
N TYR A 100 19.00 0.56 10.72
CA TYR A 100 19.87 1.74 10.68
C TYR A 100 19.45 2.83 11.67
N LEU A 101 18.15 2.97 11.94
CA LEU A 101 17.61 3.88 12.95
C LEU A 101 18.14 3.50 14.35
N LYS A 102 18.15 2.19 14.68
CA LYS A 102 18.70 1.67 15.94
C LYS A 102 20.21 1.84 16.06
N LYS A 103 20.93 1.85 14.93
CA LYS A 103 22.39 2.09 14.88
C LYS A 103 22.78 3.56 14.82
N GLU A 104 21.82 4.48 14.97
CA GLU A 104 22.02 5.93 14.88
C GLU A 104 22.58 6.40 13.52
N ILE A 105 22.42 5.60 12.46
CA ILE A 105 22.81 5.97 11.09
C ILE A 105 21.60 6.64 10.41
N TRP A 106 21.32 7.87 10.87
CA TRP A 106 20.11 8.63 10.53
C TRP A 106 19.96 8.89 9.03
N LYS A 107 21.04 9.28 8.34
CA LYS A 107 20.99 9.63 6.91
C LYS A 107 20.52 8.45 6.05
N THR A 108 21.10 7.27 6.25
CA THR A 108 20.73 6.07 5.49
C THR A 108 19.32 5.61 5.83
N SER A 109 18.91 5.68 7.10
CA SER A 109 17.55 5.33 7.51
C SER A 109 16.50 6.23 6.83
N ILE A 110 16.71 7.55 6.85
CA ILE A 110 15.80 8.52 6.23
C ILE A 110 15.68 8.29 4.72
N ILE A 111 16.79 8.05 4.02
CA ILE A 111 16.78 7.77 2.57
C ILE A 111 15.95 6.52 2.27
N LEU A 112 16.12 5.43 3.03
CA LEU A 112 15.36 4.20 2.83
C LEU A 112 13.86 4.40 3.10
N ILE A 113 13.50 5.20 4.11
CA ILE A 113 12.11 5.55 4.41
C ILE A 113 11.51 6.33 3.24
N ILE A 114 12.19 7.35 2.72
CA ILE A 114 11.72 8.15 1.59
C ILE A 114 11.49 7.28 0.35
N ILE A 115 12.43 6.40 0.01
CA ILE A 115 12.29 5.47 -1.13
C ILE A 115 11.07 4.56 -0.92
N SER A 116 10.88 4.04 0.28
CA SER A 116 9.73 3.19 0.61
C SER A 116 8.41 3.95 0.44
N TYR A 117 8.36 5.22 0.86
CA TYR A 117 7.20 6.08 0.64
C TYR A 117 6.92 6.32 -0.84
N LEU A 118 7.93 6.61 -1.65
CA LEU A 118 7.75 6.84 -3.09
C LEU A 118 7.16 5.61 -3.80
N ILE A 119 7.68 4.41 -3.48
CA ILE A 119 7.17 3.15 -4.03
C ILE A 119 5.72 2.91 -3.56
N SER A 120 5.45 3.10 -2.27
CA SER A 120 4.14 2.79 -1.70
C SER A 120 3.06 3.77 -2.15
N PHE A 121 3.35 5.07 -2.20
CA PHE A 121 2.41 6.09 -2.71
C PHE A 121 2.14 5.93 -4.20
N SER A 122 3.16 5.66 -5.01
CA SER A 122 2.95 5.41 -6.44
C SER A 122 2.06 4.18 -6.65
N ALA A 123 2.32 3.07 -5.94
CA ALA A 123 1.48 1.88 -5.96
C ALA A 123 0.02 2.19 -5.55
N LEU A 124 -0.18 3.00 -4.49
CA LEU A 124 -1.52 3.38 -4.06
C LEU A 124 -2.28 4.18 -5.12
N ILE A 125 -1.63 5.18 -5.71
CA ILE A 125 -2.23 6.01 -6.77
C ILE A 125 -2.63 5.14 -7.96
N PHE A 126 -1.74 4.26 -8.42
CA PHE A 126 -2.05 3.35 -9.53
C PHE A 126 -3.21 2.39 -9.19
N ALA A 127 -3.25 1.84 -7.98
CA ALA A 127 -4.34 0.96 -7.54
C ALA A 127 -5.68 1.70 -7.51
N LEU A 128 -5.71 2.94 -7.00
CA LEU A 128 -6.92 3.77 -6.94
C LEU A 128 -7.42 4.18 -8.32
N VAL A 129 -6.52 4.54 -9.25
CA VAL A 129 -6.89 4.86 -10.63
C VAL A 129 -7.53 3.65 -11.29
N LYS A 130 -6.97 2.45 -11.09
CA LYS A 130 -7.56 1.22 -11.61
C LYS A 130 -8.92 0.92 -10.99
N LEU A 131 -9.07 1.04 -9.67
CA LEU A 131 -10.34 0.79 -8.99
C LEU A 131 -11.45 1.77 -9.43
N ASN A 132 -11.15 3.08 -9.47
CA ASN A 132 -12.12 4.09 -9.90
C ASN A 132 -12.45 4.02 -11.40
N GLY A 133 -11.58 3.44 -12.23
CA GLY A 133 -11.87 3.22 -13.65
C GLY A 133 -12.87 2.08 -13.92
N VAL A 134 -13.28 1.33 -12.89
CA VAL A 134 -14.27 0.23 -12.99
C VAL A 134 -15.64 0.62 -12.48
N VAL A 135 -15.70 1.59 -11.56
CA VAL A 135 -16.94 2.12 -10.99
C VAL A 135 -17.50 3.16 -11.93
#